data_AF-A0A9P0FHR4-F1
#
_entry.id   AF-A0A9P0FHR4-F1
#
_cell.length_a   1.000
_cell.length_b   1.000
_cell.length_c   1.000
_cell.angle_alpha   90.00
_cell.angle_beta   90.00
_cell.angle_gamma   90.00
#
_symmetry.space_group_name_H-M   'P 1'
#
loop_
_entity.id
_entity.type
_entity.pdbx_description
1 polymer ?
#
loop_
_entity_poly.entity_id
_entity_poly.type
_entity_poly.pdbx_seq_one_letter_code
_entity_poly.pdbx_strand_id
1 'polypeptide(L)'
;MELKCMPPAGMPPPRVYWLRGDQVLQSDTAVLVTSEGHLLIGQARTQDTGNYTCVAENIASKRTAPISQIIVYGEFVYLGCDDDYSGEMDRFCPSIPSFIYSGCVGVVYIEESDDDSGGMKR
;
A
#
# COMPACT_ATOMS: atom_id res chain seq x y z
N MET A 1 6.56 -1.25 1.19
CA MET A 1 5.95 -2.51 0.71
C MET A 1 6.45 -2.77 -0.71
N GLU A 2 6.67 -4.04 -1.08
CA GLU A 2 7.07 -4.45 -2.43
C GLU A 2 6.13 -5.55 -2.92
N LEU A 3 5.53 -5.38 -4.10
CA LEU A 3 4.84 -6.45 -4.81
C LEU A 3 5.70 -6.97 -5.96
N LYS A 4 5.92 -8.29 -5.94
CA LYS A 4 6.75 -8.95 -6.95
C LYS A 4 5.94 -9.24 -8.20
N CYS A 5 6.51 -8.93 -9.35
CA CYS A 5 6.00 -9.38 -10.63
C CYS A 5 7.12 -10.02 -11.41
N MET A 6 6.88 -11.25 -11.89
CA MET A 6 7.84 -12.02 -12.66
C MET A 6 7.20 -12.33 -14.02
N PRO A 7 7.34 -11.45 -15.02
CA PRO A 7 6.81 -11.71 -16.35
C PRO A 7 7.57 -12.88 -17.03
N PRO A 8 6.90 -13.71 -17.83
CA PRO A 8 7.58 -14.71 -18.64
C PRO A 8 8.47 -14.03 -19.68
N ALA A 9 9.58 -14.67 -20.02
CA ALA A 9 10.44 -14.22 -21.11
C ALA A 9 9.66 -14.26 -22.43
N GLY A 10 9.79 -13.21 -23.24
CA GLY A 10 9.19 -13.09 -24.56
C GLY A 10 10.13 -12.39 -25.52
N MET A 11 9.93 -12.61 -26.82
CA MET A 11 10.57 -11.83 -27.88
C MET A 11 9.49 -11.14 -28.73
N PRO A 12 9.49 -9.80 -28.82
CA PRO A 12 10.26 -8.84 -28.02
C PRO A 12 10.03 -8.95 -26.49
N PRO A 13 10.92 -8.42 -25.64
CA PRO A 13 10.69 -8.37 -24.19
C PRO A 13 9.37 -7.65 -23.88
N PRO A 14 8.52 -8.21 -22.99
CA PRO A 14 7.25 -7.58 -22.65
C PRO A 14 7.49 -6.31 -21.82
N ARG A 15 6.65 -5.31 -22.07
CA ARG A 15 6.54 -4.15 -21.20
C ARG A 15 5.72 -4.54 -19.97
N VAL A 16 6.25 -4.23 -18.79
CA VAL A 16 5.56 -4.45 -17.52
C VAL A 16 4.96 -3.15 -17.01
N TYR A 17 3.72 -3.21 -16.53
CA TYR A 17 3.05 -2.11 -15.83
C TYR A 17 2.08 -2.66 -14.80
N TRP A 18 1.71 -1.80 -13.85
CA TRP A 18 0.76 -2.14 -12.79
C TRP A 18 -0.57 -1.43 -13.00
N LEU A 19 -1.64 -2.11 -12.63
CA LEU A 19 -2.99 -1.57 -12.53
C LEU A 19 -3.38 -1.48 -11.06
N ARG A 20 -4.16 -0.46 -10.70
CA ARG A 20 -4.92 -0.38 -9.44
C ARG A 20 -6.40 -0.40 -9.79
N GLY A 21 -7.05 -1.52 -9.52
CA GLY A 21 -8.33 -1.86 -10.16
C GLY A 21 -8.13 -1.97 -11.67
N ASP A 22 -8.85 -1.13 -12.42
CA ASP A 22 -8.78 -1.10 -13.89
C ASP A 22 -7.91 0.02 -14.46
N GLN A 23 -7.30 0.84 -13.60
CA GLN A 23 -6.55 2.02 -14.04
C GLN A 23 -5.05 1.78 -13.98
N VAL A 24 -4.33 2.21 -15.02
CA VAL A 24 -2.87 2.17 -15.06
C VAL A 24 -2.32 3.02 -13.93
N LEU A 25 -1.54 2.38 -13.06
CA LEU A 25 -0.88 3.02 -11.95
C LEU A 25 0.18 3.98 -12.50
N GLN A 26 0.04 5.25 -12.15
CA GLN A 26 1.06 6.26 -12.44
C GLN A 26 2.06 6.28 -11.30
N SER A 27 3.35 6.31 -11.64
CA SER A 27 4.40 6.49 -10.65
C SER A 27 4.27 7.88 -10.02
N ASP A 28 4.32 7.94 -8.70
CA ASP A 28 4.37 9.19 -7.92
C ASP A 28 5.47 9.12 -6.86
N THR A 29 5.50 10.04 -5.91
CA THR A 29 6.52 10.06 -4.85
C THR A 29 6.40 8.86 -3.90
N ALA A 30 5.20 8.28 -3.77
CA ALA A 30 4.90 7.15 -2.89
C ALA A 30 4.97 5.81 -3.63
N VAL A 31 4.84 5.80 -4.96
CA VAL A 31 4.65 4.59 -5.76
C VAL A 31 5.62 4.55 -6.93
N LEU A 32 6.45 3.52 -6.99
CA LEU A 32 7.50 3.35 -8.01
C LEU A 32 7.47 1.95 -8.61
N VAL A 33 7.59 1.85 -9.93
CA VAL A 33 7.80 0.58 -10.63
C VAL A 33 9.27 0.43 -10.97
N THR A 34 9.92 -0.64 -10.51
CA THR A 34 11.34 -0.89 -10.76
C THR A 34 11.57 -1.32 -12.20
N SER A 35 12.83 -1.29 -12.65
CA SER A 35 13.23 -1.82 -13.96
C SER A 35 12.94 -3.32 -14.11
N GLU A 36 12.87 -4.05 -13.00
CA GLU A 36 12.52 -5.47 -12.96
C GLU A 36 11.01 -5.72 -13.02
N GLY A 37 10.20 -4.65 -12.92
CA GLY A 37 8.74 -4.71 -12.94
C GLY A 37 8.09 -4.87 -11.55
N HIS A 38 8.87 -4.79 -10.47
CA HIS A 38 8.37 -4.81 -9.10
C HIS A 38 7.70 -3.48 -8.76
N LEU A 39 6.63 -3.53 -7.96
CA LEU A 39 5.96 -2.33 -7.47
C LEU A 39 6.42 -2.04 -6.05
N LEU A 40 6.96 -0.84 -5.83
CA LEU A 40 7.35 -0.33 -4.52
C LEU A 40 6.35 0.74 -4.09
N ILE A 41 5.78 0.56 -2.90
CA ILE A 41 4.90 1.53 -2.25
C ILE A 41 5.58 1.98 -0.96
N GLY A 42 6.05 3.22 -0.93
CA GLY A 42 6.62 3.92 0.21
C GLY A 42 5.65 4.96 0.76
N GLN A 43 5.71 5.23 2.07
CA GLN A 43 4.77 6.14 2.76
C GLN A 43 3.30 5.82 2.42
N ALA A 44 2.92 4.54 2.55
CA ALA A 44 1.58 4.09 2.22
C ALA A 44 0.53 4.91 2.98
N ARG A 45 -0.51 5.31 2.27
CA ARG A 45 -1.68 6.03 2.78
C ARG A 45 -2.87 5.10 2.75
N THR A 46 -3.87 5.37 3.58
CA THR A 46 -5.14 4.62 3.55
C THR A 46 -5.80 4.62 2.17
N GLN A 47 -5.52 5.65 1.35
CA GLN A 47 -5.96 5.81 -0.04
C GLN A 47 -5.25 4.86 -1.03
N ASP A 48 -4.13 4.27 -0.63
CA ASP A 48 -3.40 3.27 -1.42
C ASP A 48 -4.01 1.86 -1.25
N THR A 49 -5.04 1.71 -0.40
CA THR A 49 -5.85 0.50 -0.36
C THR A 49 -6.48 0.23 -1.72
N GLY A 50 -6.32 -1.00 -2.22
CA GLY A 50 -6.90 -1.39 -3.50
C GLY A 50 -6.37 -2.70 -4.04
N ASN A 51 -6.86 -3.05 -5.22
CA ASN A 51 -6.51 -4.28 -5.91
C ASN A 51 -5.40 -3.97 -6.91
N TYR A 52 -4.21 -4.53 -6.70
CA TYR A 52 -3.07 -4.31 -7.57
C TYR A 52 -2.90 -5.50 -8.51
N THR A 53 -2.56 -5.21 -9.76
CA THR A 53 -2.42 -6.25 -10.78
C THR A 53 -1.26 -5.93 -11.71
N CYS A 54 -0.33 -6.86 -11.83
CA CYS A 54 0.76 -6.73 -12.78
C CYS A 54 0.33 -7.19 -14.17
N VAL A 55 0.69 -6.43 -15.19
CA VAL A 55 0.44 -6.74 -16.60
C VAL A 55 1.75 -6.73 -17.36
N ALA A 56 1.99 -7.81 -18.09
CA ALA A 56 3.11 -7.97 -19.00
C ALA A 56 2.59 -8.08 -20.43
N GLU A 57 2.95 -7.11 -21.28
CA GLU A 57 2.39 -6.97 -22.62
C GLU A 57 3.49 -6.79 -23.67
N ASN A 58 3.39 -7.57 -24.72
CA ASN A 58 4.22 -7.51 -25.91
C ASN A 58 3.32 -7.59 -27.16
N ILE A 59 3.86 -7.27 -28.34
CA ILE A 59 3.15 -7.35 -29.62
C ILE A 59 2.53 -8.72 -29.90
N ALA A 60 3.09 -9.79 -29.31
CA ALA A 60 2.64 -11.16 -29.50
C ALA A 60 1.68 -11.65 -28.41
N SER A 61 1.72 -11.05 -27.21
CA SER A 61 0.97 -11.57 -26.06
C SER A 61 0.74 -10.53 -24.96
N LYS A 62 -0.39 -10.69 -24.27
CA LYS A 62 -0.71 -10.00 -23.02
C LYS A 62 -0.95 -11.04 -21.93
N ARG A 63 -0.33 -10.84 -20.78
CA ARG A 63 -0.45 -11.69 -19.59
C ARG A 63 -0.71 -10.80 -18.38
N THR A 64 -1.61 -11.24 -17.52
CA THR A 64 -2.05 -10.51 -16.34
C THR A 64 -1.90 -11.42 -15.13
N ALA A 65 -1.19 -10.94 -14.11
CA ALA A 65 -1.01 -11.67 -12.87
C ALA A 65 -2.34 -11.71 -12.11
N PRO A 66 -2.54 -12.65 -11.18
CA PRO A 66 -3.73 -12.59 -10.34
C PRO A 66 -3.65 -11.39 -9.38
N ILE A 67 -4.80 -11.04 -8.80
CA ILE A 67 -4.98 -9.80 -8.07
C ILE A 67 -4.31 -9.91 -6.70
N SER A 68 -3.42 -8.98 -6.39
CA SER A 68 -2.91 -8.76 -5.03
C SER A 68 -3.70 -7.62 -4.40
N GLN A 69 -4.62 -7.92 -3.49
CA GLN A 69 -5.33 -6.88 -2.75
C GLN A 69 -4.47 -6.40 -1.58
N ILE A 70 -4.26 -5.09 -1.53
CA ILE A 70 -3.55 -4.40 -0.45
C ILE A 70 -4.58 -3.64 0.37
N ILE A 71 -4.57 -3.85 1.67
CA ILE A 71 -5.38 -3.11 2.64
C ILE A 71 -4.47 -2.29 3.52
N VAL A 72 -4.71 -0.98 3.56
CA VAL A 72 -3.91 -0.03 4.32
C VAL A 72 -4.77 0.56 5.45
N TYR A 73 -4.50 0.13 6.68
CA TYR A 73 -5.17 0.64 7.87
C TYR A 73 -4.39 1.81 8.45
N GLY A 74 -5.09 2.86 8.88
CA GLY A 74 -4.50 4.00 9.57
C GLY A 74 -4.96 4.05 11.02
N GLU A 75 -4.02 4.26 11.93
CA GLU A 75 -4.28 4.57 13.34
C GLU A 75 -3.72 5.96 13.67
N PHE A 76 -4.55 6.81 14.26
CA PHE A 76 -4.12 8.11 14.77
C PHE A 76 -3.84 7.98 16.26
N VAL A 77 -2.56 7.96 16.62
CA VAL A 77 -2.13 7.91 18.01
C VAL A 77 -1.74 9.31 18.47
N TYR A 78 -2.27 9.73 19.62
CA TYR A 78 -1.84 10.95 20.28
C TYR A 78 -0.58 10.65 21.09
N LEU A 79 0.56 11.22 20.69
CA LEU A 79 1.75 11.22 21.53
C LEU A 79 1.52 12.20 22.68
N GLY A 80 1.45 11.71 23.93
CA GLY A 80 1.33 12.56 25.12
C GLY A 80 0.41 12.06 26.24
N CYS A 81 -0.04 10.81 26.23
CA CYS A 81 -0.63 10.18 27.41
C CYS A 81 0.42 9.24 28.03
N ASP A 82 1.50 9.79 28.57
CA ASP A 82 2.44 8.98 29.36
C ASP A 82 1.88 8.78 30.78
N ASP A 83 1.71 7.51 31.14
CA ASP A 83 1.16 6.96 32.39
C ASP A 83 2.03 7.24 33.65
N ASP A 84 1.78 8.33 34.37
CA ASP A 84 2.07 8.41 35.82
C ASP A 84 0.95 9.17 36.54
N TYR A 85 -0.15 8.48 36.83
CA TYR A 85 -1.03 8.88 37.92
C TYR A 85 -1.69 7.64 38.51
N SER A 86 -1.08 7.15 39.58
CA SER A 86 -1.75 6.29 40.53
C SER A 86 -3.07 6.93 40.96
N GLY A 87 -4.19 6.33 40.55
CA GLY A 87 -5.51 6.61 41.11
C GLY A 87 -6.39 7.53 40.27
N GLU A 88 -7.41 6.90 39.68
CA GLU A 88 -8.76 7.45 39.51
C GLU A 88 -8.90 8.75 38.71
N MET A 89 -9.13 8.64 37.39
CA MET A 89 -9.98 9.61 36.70
C MET A 89 -10.68 8.98 35.49
N ASP A 90 -11.74 8.27 35.83
CA ASP A 90 -12.78 7.88 34.91
C ASP A 90 -13.55 9.16 34.49
N ARG A 91 -13.62 9.41 33.18
CA ARG A 91 -14.53 10.33 32.46
C ARG A 91 -14.07 11.79 32.30
N PHE A 92 -14.38 12.28 31.10
CA PHE A 92 -14.41 13.67 30.66
C PHE A 92 -13.05 14.28 30.23
N CYS A 93 -12.81 14.31 28.91
CA CYS A 93 -12.10 15.41 28.25
C CYS A 93 -13.09 16.43 27.64
N PRO A 94 -13.75 17.30 28.42
CA PRO A 94 -14.40 18.48 27.91
C PRO A 94 -13.38 19.62 27.99
N SER A 95 -13.34 20.46 26.95
CA SER A 95 -12.70 21.79 26.94
C SER A 95 -11.17 21.89 26.70
N ILE A 96 -10.59 21.09 25.80
CA ILE A 96 -9.26 21.45 25.25
C ILE A 96 -9.45 22.24 23.95
N PRO A 97 -8.98 23.51 23.84
CA PRO A 97 -9.13 24.31 22.64
C PRO A 97 -8.38 23.69 21.45
N SER A 98 -8.96 23.82 20.26
CA SER A 98 -8.62 23.15 18.99
C SER A 98 -7.21 23.40 18.41
N PHE A 99 -6.27 23.95 19.19
CA PHE A 99 -4.96 24.42 18.70
C PHE A 99 -3.74 23.91 19.48
N ILE A 100 -3.88 23.08 20.53
CA ILE A 100 -2.72 22.63 21.35
C ILE A 100 -2.35 21.13 21.19
N TYR A 101 -3.14 20.30 20.52
CA TYR A 101 -2.71 18.92 20.21
C TYR A 101 -1.81 18.87 18.97
N SER A 102 -0.59 19.40 19.11
CA SER A 102 0.48 19.19 18.15
C SER A 102 1.15 17.84 18.42
N GLY A 103 0.49 16.74 18.03
CA GLY A 103 1.08 15.42 18.21
C GLY A 103 0.25 14.20 17.77
N CYS A 104 -0.65 14.31 16.80
CA CYS A 104 -1.19 13.12 16.16
C CYS A 104 -0.10 12.52 15.26
N VAL A 105 0.40 11.33 15.60
CA VAL A 105 1.22 10.53 14.69
C VAL A 105 0.32 9.50 14.02
N GLY A 106 0.34 9.49 12.69
CA GLY A 106 -0.32 8.46 11.90
C GLY A 106 0.60 7.25 11.77
N VAL A 107 0.19 6.12 12.34
CA VAL A 107 0.81 4.81 12.05
C VAL A 107 -0.05 4.13 11.00
N VAL A 108 0.59 3.49 10.03
CA VAL A 108 -0.09 2.81 8.93
C VAL A 108 0.35 1.35 8.89
N TYR A 109 -0.62 0.45 8.82
CA TYR A 109 -0.42 -0.99 8.68
C TYR A 109 -0.85 -1.41 7.28
N ILE A 110 -0.08 -2.31 6.66
CA ILE A 110 -0.35 -2.82 5.31
C ILE A 110 -0.52 -4.33 5.40
N GLU A 111 -1.65 -4.84 4.93
CA GLU A 111 -1.91 -6.27 4.75
C GLU A 111 -2.02 -6.59 3.24
N GLU A 112 -1.41 -7.70 2.84
CA GLU A 112 -1.66 -8.32 1.52
C GLU A 112 -2.62 -9.48 1.75
N SER A 113 -3.76 -9.49 1.05
CA SER A 113 -4.67 -10.63 1.12
C SER A 113 -4.11 -11.79 0.30
N ASP A 114 -3.83 -12.92 0.96
CA ASP A 114 -3.30 -14.14 0.34
C ASP A 114 -4.32 -14.78 -0.63
N ASP A 115 -4.24 -14.41 -1.91
CA ASP A 115 -4.78 -15.19 -3.03
C ASP A 115 -3.58 -15.61 -3.91
N ASP A 116 -3.19 -16.88 -3.85
CA ASP A 116 -2.05 -17.57 -4.53
C ASP A 116 -1.50 -16.91 -5.82
N SER A 117 -0.58 -15.93 -5.72
CA SER A 117 -0.20 -15.11 -6.90
C SER A 117 1.26 -14.68 -6.99
N GLY A 118 2.20 -15.46 -6.48
CA GLY A 118 3.64 -15.18 -6.63
C GLY A 118 4.21 -15.42 -8.05
N GLY A 119 3.40 -15.80 -9.04
CA GLY A 119 3.91 -16.12 -10.37
C GLY A 119 2.89 -16.03 -11.49
N MET A 120 3.27 -15.34 -12.56
CA MET A 120 2.59 -15.42 -13.85
C MET A 120 2.78 -16.85 -14.39
N LYS A 121 1.77 -17.72 -14.23
CA LYS A 121 1.82 -19.12 -14.68
C LYS A 121 2.04 -19.16 -16.21
N ARG A 122 2.98 -20.02 -16.64
CA ARG A 122 3.51 -20.10 -18.02
C ARG A 122 2.43 -20.41 -19.06
#